data_AF-A0A7W0FSD5-F1
#
_entry.id   AF-A0A7W0FSD5-F1
#
_cell.length_a   1.000
_cell.length_b   1.000
_cell.length_c   1.000
_cell.angle_alpha   90.00
_cell.angle_beta   90.00
_cell.angle_gamma   90.00
#
_symmetry.space_group_name_H-M   'P 1'
#
loop_
_entity.id
_entity.type
_entity.pdbx_description
1 polymer ?
#
loop_
_entity_poly.entity_id
_entity_poly.type
_entity_poly.pdbx_seq_one_letter_code
_entity_poly.pdbx_strand_id
1 'polypeptide(L)'
;GYVDSDPLIAPDDRHVPLLGGTESLTRLLAEYRIRNVIVAFTTSRESVMVEMLRTCDRMACEIFFVPRLYELHGAGRQTELIWGLPLNRLSRASYRSITWRAKRVFDFLAATFALVLASPILAFCALAVRLEGGPGVIFRQERVGLDGRRFMILKFRSLRPANEAESSQCWNIGDDPRLGPVGKILRRSSLDELPQLWNVIRGDMSLVGPRPERPVFVEEFTARFPRYVARHRVPAGLTGWAQVHGLRGDTDISDRAAFDNYYIENWSLWADVKILLRTAGQVVGGQGR
;
A
#
# COMPACT_ATOMS: atom_id res chain seq x y z
N GLY A 1 12.58 2.69 -32.34
CA GLY A 1 13.95 2.17 -32.19
C GLY A 1 14.04 1.36 -30.93
N TYR A 2 15.16 0.67 -30.73
CA TYR A 2 15.42 -0.13 -29.54
C TYR A 2 16.71 0.33 -28.86
N VAL A 3 16.87 -0.04 -27.59
CA VAL A 3 18.02 0.30 -26.76
C VAL A 3 18.63 -1.01 -26.29
N ASP A 4 19.91 -1.21 -26.59
CA ASP A 4 20.61 -2.44 -26.24
C ASP A 4 22.10 -2.15 -26.10
N SER A 5 22.68 -2.57 -24.96
CA SER A 5 24.11 -2.42 -24.70
C SER A 5 24.93 -3.55 -25.34
N ASP A 6 24.29 -4.66 -25.73
CA ASP A 6 24.92 -5.81 -26.40
C ASP A 6 24.00 -6.39 -27.49
N PRO A 7 23.83 -5.67 -28.61
CA PRO A 7 22.87 -6.04 -29.64
C PRO A 7 23.31 -7.31 -30.40
N LEU A 8 22.50 -8.37 -30.30
CA LEU A 8 22.74 -9.65 -30.99
C LEU A 8 22.58 -9.57 -32.51
N ILE A 9 21.85 -8.57 -33.03
CA ILE A 9 21.56 -8.42 -34.47
C ILE A 9 22.59 -7.49 -35.11
N ALA A 10 23.21 -7.95 -36.21
CA ALA A 10 24.17 -7.18 -36.99
C ALA A 10 23.55 -5.88 -37.55
N PRO A 11 24.32 -4.80 -37.76
CA PRO A 11 23.78 -3.50 -38.19
C PRO A 11 22.89 -3.56 -39.44
N ASP A 12 23.27 -4.37 -40.42
CA ASP A 12 22.60 -4.47 -41.72
C ASP A 12 21.28 -5.28 -41.67
N ASP A 13 21.11 -6.11 -40.64
CA ASP A 13 19.94 -6.98 -40.44
C ASP A 13 18.88 -6.36 -39.50
N ARG A 14 19.09 -5.12 -39.04
CA ARG A 14 18.19 -4.44 -38.09
C ARG A 14 17.00 -3.81 -38.79
N HIS A 15 15.80 -4.32 -38.51
CA HIS A 15 14.55 -3.72 -38.98
C HIS A 15 14.12 -2.45 -38.24
N VAL A 16 14.75 -2.14 -37.09
CA VAL A 16 14.48 -0.96 -36.28
C VAL A 16 15.79 -0.32 -35.83
N PRO A 17 15.88 1.02 -35.71
CA PRO A 17 17.13 1.68 -35.37
C PRO A 17 17.55 1.39 -33.92
N LEU A 18 18.83 1.08 -33.71
CA LEU A 18 19.47 1.06 -32.39
C LEU A 18 19.73 2.52 -31.98
N LEU A 19 19.09 2.96 -30.89
CA LEU A 19 19.16 4.35 -30.42
C LEU A 19 20.30 4.60 -29.42
N GLY A 20 20.98 3.53 -28.98
CA GLY A 20 22.08 3.57 -28.01
C GLY A 20 22.01 2.39 -27.03
N GLY A 21 22.90 2.40 -26.04
CA GLY A 21 22.88 1.46 -24.92
C GLY A 21 21.90 1.88 -23.82
N THR A 22 21.70 0.98 -22.85
CA THR A 22 20.76 1.15 -21.73
C THR A 22 20.95 2.43 -20.93
N GLU A 23 22.18 2.95 -20.87
CA GLU A 23 22.53 4.23 -20.25
C GLU A 23 21.89 5.45 -20.93
N SER A 24 21.56 5.35 -22.22
CA SER A 24 20.92 6.43 -22.98
C SER A 24 19.41 6.51 -22.73
N LEU A 25 18.81 5.54 -22.03
CA LEU A 25 17.37 5.43 -21.85
C LEU A 25 16.76 6.73 -21.29
N THR A 26 17.30 7.29 -20.22
CA THR A 26 16.77 8.51 -19.59
C THR A 26 16.68 9.68 -20.57
N ARG A 27 17.75 9.91 -21.34
CA ARG A 27 17.82 10.98 -22.35
C ARG A 27 16.76 10.75 -23.43
N LEU A 28 16.69 9.53 -23.96
CA LEU A 28 15.76 9.16 -25.03
C LEU A 28 14.29 9.30 -24.59
N LEU A 29 13.96 8.89 -23.37
CA LEU A 29 12.60 9.05 -22.82
C LEU A 29 12.19 10.52 -22.77
N ALA A 30 13.11 11.42 -22.39
CA ALA A 30 12.86 12.86 -22.30
C ALA A 30 12.75 13.52 -23.68
N GLU A 31 13.74 13.27 -24.53
CA GLU A 31 13.90 13.90 -25.85
C GLU A 31 12.74 13.54 -26.78
N TYR A 32 12.42 12.25 -26.87
CA TYR A 32 11.36 11.75 -27.76
C TYR A 32 9.98 11.70 -27.09
N ARG A 33 9.86 12.15 -25.84
CA ARG A 33 8.61 12.11 -25.04
C ARG A 33 7.93 10.74 -25.06
N ILE A 34 8.73 9.68 -24.87
CA ILE A 34 8.28 8.30 -24.99
C ILE A 34 7.31 7.98 -23.86
N ARG A 35 6.13 7.46 -24.21
CA ARG A 35 5.11 7.07 -23.22
C ARG A 35 5.11 5.59 -22.90
N ASN A 36 5.55 4.73 -23.82
CA ASN A 36 5.49 3.27 -23.69
C ASN A 36 6.88 2.67 -23.91
N VAL A 37 7.30 1.79 -23.02
CA VAL A 37 8.56 1.07 -23.06
C VAL A 37 8.27 -0.42 -22.98
N ILE A 38 8.77 -1.18 -23.96
CA ILE A 38 8.63 -2.63 -23.98
C ILE A 38 9.98 -3.23 -23.60
N VAL A 39 10.00 -3.96 -22.48
CA VAL A 39 11.14 -4.74 -22.02
C VAL A 39 11.04 -6.12 -22.65
N ALA A 40 11.82 -6.34 -23.70
CA ALA A 40 12.00 -7.64 -24.32
C ALA A 40 13.00 -8.49 -23.53
N PHE A 41 13.28 -9.71 -24.01
CA PHE A 41 14.27 -10.58 -23.40
C PHE A 41 15.64 -9.90 -23.35
N THR A 42 16.25 -9.90 -22.17
CA THR A 42 17.62 -9.41 -21.98
C THR A 42 18.41 -10.36 -21.11
N THR A 43 19.71 -10.41 -21.37
CA THR A 43 20.74 -11.06 -20.56
C THR A 43 21.36 -10.10 -19.54
N SER A 44 20.86 -8.86 -19.46
CA SER A 44 21.34 -7.83 -18.54
C SER A 44 21.26 -8.28 -17.08
N ARG A 45 22.23 -7.81 -16.28
CA ARG A 45 22.23 -8.04 -14.82
C ARG A 45 20.95 -7.47 -14.20
N GLU A 46 20.43 -8.12 -13.17
CA GLU A 46 19.22 -7.71 -12.47
C GLU A 46 19.28 -6.26 -11.97
N SER A 47 20.46 -5.81 -11.51
CA SER A 47 20.68 -4.43 -11.07
C SER A 47 20.38 -3.38 -12.16
N VAL A 48 20.81 -3.65 -13.40
CA VAL A 48 20.60 -2.77 -14.55
C VAL A 48 19.11 -2.74 -14.93
N MET A 49 18.47 -3.90 -14.93
CA MET A 49 17.02 -4.00 -15.19
C MET A 49 16.21 -3.16 -14.19
N VAL A 50 16.49 -3.29 -12.89
CA VAL A 50 15.79 -2.52 -11.84
C VAL A 50 15.99 -1.01 -12.03
N GLU A 51 17.19 -0.57 -12.40
CA GLU A 51 17.47 0.84 -12.66
C GLU A 51 16.72 1.39 -13.88
N MET A 52 16.64 0.59 -14.95
CA MET A 52 15.84 0.93 -16.14
C MET A 52 14.36 1.06 -15.79
N LEU A 53 13.81 0.08 -15.06
CA LEU A 53 12.41 0.10 -14.63
C LEU A 53 12.09 1.31 -13.74
N ARG A 54 12.97 1.66 -12.79
CA ARG A 54 12.85 2.86 -11.96
C ARG A 54 12.89 4.14 -12.78
N THR A 55 13.75 4.20 -13.79
CA THR A 55 13.86 5.36 -14.69
C THR A 55 12.58 5.55 -15.48
N CYS A 56 12.05 4.48 -16.08
CA CYS A 56 10.76 4.50 -16.77
C CYS A 56 9.61 4.93 -15.85
N ASP A 57 9.58 4.44 -14.60
CA ASP A 57 8.54 4.84 -13.63
C ASP A 57 8.63 6.32 -13.25
N ARG A 58 9.84 6.85 -13.00
CA ARG A 58 10.07 8.29 -12.71
C ARG A 58 9.60 9.19 -13.85
N MET A 59 9.81 8.75 -15.09
CA MET A 59 9.42 9.47 -16.30
C MET A 59 7.95 9.25 -16.68
N ALA A 60 7.18 8.56 -15.83
CA ALA A 60 5.79 8.23 -16.07
C ALA A 60 5.55 7.51 -17.41
N CYS A 61 6.44 6.58 -17.77
CA CYS A 61 6.31 5.68 -18.93
C CYS A 61 5.57 4.39 -18.56
N GLU A 62 4.74 3.86 -19.46
CA GLU A 62 4.08 2.57 -19.32
C GLU A 62 5.10 1.52 -19.68
N ILE A 63 5.29 0.55 -18.80
CA ILE A 63 6.27 -0.49 -19.01
C ILE A 63 5.50 -1.76 -19.35
N PHE A 64 5.86 -2.39 -20.44
CA PHE A 64 5.39 -3.70 -20.85
C PHE A 64 6.55 -4.67 -20.83
N PHE A 65 6.30 -5.94 -20.59
CA PHE A 65 7.31 -6.98 -20.76
C PHE A 65 6.75 -8.12 -21.59
N VAL A 66 7.63 -8.71 -22.40
CA VAL A 66 7.32 -9.96 -23.12
C VAL A 66 7.51 -11.11 -22.12
N PRO A 67 6.48 -11.90 -21.78
CA PRO A 67 6.64 -13.02 -20.88
C PRO A 67 7.53 -14.09 -21.52
N ARG A 68 8.37 -14.74 -20.71
CA ARG A 68 9.09 -15.95 -21.15
C ARG A 68 8.06 -17.04 -21.45
N LEU A 69 8.34 -17.85 -22.47
CA LEU A 69 7.42 -18.89 -22.95
C LEU A 69 6.06 -18.32 -23.40
N TYR A 70 6.07 -17.17 -24.06
CA TYR A 70 4.85 -16.55 -24.59
C TYR A 70 4.09 -17.46 -25.57
N GLU A 71 4.77 -18.37 -26.25
CA GLU A 71 4.19 -19.36 -27.16
C GLU A 71 3.31 -20.39 -26.44
N LEU A 72 3.52 -20.58 -25.12
CA LEU A 72 2.78 -21.53 -24.29
C LEU A 72 1.74 -20.85 -23.39
N HIS A 73 1.76 -19.51 -23.29
CA HIS A 73 0.84 -18.75 -22.45
C HIS A 73 -0.34 -18.24 -23.29
N GLY A 74 -1.55 -18.70 -22.96
CA GLY A 74 -2.78 -18.08 -23.47
C GLY A 74 -2.90 -16.63 -23.00
N ALA A 75 -3.37 -15.73 -23.87
CA ALA A 75 -3.57 -14.33 -23.53
C ALA A 75 -4.57 -14.19 -22.37
N GLY A 76 -4.06 -13.82 -21.19
CA GLY A 76 -4.89 -13.55 -20.02
C GLY A 76 -5.62 -12.21 -20.12
N ARG A 77 -6.53 -11.94 -19.18
CA ARG A 77 -7.38 -10.73 -19.16
C ARG A 77 -6.63 -9.39 -19.03
N GLN A 78 -5.32 -9.41 -18.78
CA GLN A 78 -4.44 -8.24 -18.62
C GLN A 78 -3.29 -8.21 -19.65
N THR A 79 -3.37 -9.06 -20.69
CA THR A 79 -2.34 -9.19 -21.72
C THR A 79 -2.76 -8.38 -22.95
N GLU A 80 -1.95 -7.40 -23.33
CA GLU A 80 -2.11 -6.68 -24.60
C GLU A 80 -1.39 -7.47 -25.70
N LEU A 81 -1.97 -7.54 -26.89
CA LEU A 81 -1.36 -8.23 -28.03
C LEU A 81 -0.81 -7.19 -29.01
N ILE A 82 0.49 -7.25 -29.29
CA ILE A 82 1.12 -6.46 -30.36
C ILE A 82 1.66 -7.43 -31.40
N TRP A 83 1.12 -7.38 -32.62
CA TRP A 83 1.50 -8.29 -33.71
C TRP A 83 1.46 -9.78 -33.33
N GLY A 84 0.49 -10.17 -32.48
CA GLY A 84 0.33 -11.54 -32.00
C GLY A 84 1.24 -11.93 -30.83
N LEU A 85 2.14 -11.05 -30.39
CA LEU A 85 2.95 -11.26 -29.19
C LEU A 85 2.22 -10.75 -27.95
N PRO A 86 2.08 -11.56 -26.88
CA PRO A 86 1.52 -11.11 -25.63
C PRO A 86 2.49 -10.20 -24.91
N LEU A 87 1.98 -9.06 -24.47
CA LEU A 87 2.67 -8.09 -23.65
C LEU A 87 1.94 -7.99 -22.32
N ASN A 88 2.67 -8.23 -21.25
CA ASN A 88 2.17 -8.00 -19.91
C ASN A 88 2.57 -6.60 -19.50
N ARG A 89 1.57 -5.78 -19.19
CA ARG A 89 1.77 -4.47 -18.62
C ARG A 89 2.33 -4.64 -17.21
N LEU A 90 3.52 -4.10 -16.96
CA LEU A 90 4.03 -3.96 -15.62
C LEU A 90 3.19 -2.90 -14.93
N SER A 91 2.30 -3.34 -14.04
CA SER A 91 1.42 -2.45 -13.27
C SER A 91 2.26 -1.39 -12.57
N ARG A 92 2.16 -0.15 -13.05
CA ARG A 92 2.67 1.04 -12.33
C ARG A 92 2.09 1.00 -10.91
N ALA A 93 2.75 1.67 -9.97
CA ALA A 93 2.14 1.94 -8.67
C ALA A 93 0.74 2.51 -8.90
N SER A 94 -0.30 1.71 -8.61
CA SER A 94 -1.72 1.99 -8.90
C SER A 94 -2.15 3.39 -8.42
N TYR A 95 -1.43 3.91 -7.42
CA TYR A 95 -1.52 5.24 -6.84
C TYR A 95 -1.40 6.43 -7.81
N ARG A 96 -0.71 6.31 -8.96
CA ARG A 96 -0.48 7.46 -9.88
C ARG A 96 -1.57 7.67 -10.95
N SER A 97 -2.61 6.86 -10.95
CA SER A 97 -3.68 6.90 -11.96
C SER A 97 -4.76 7.97 -11.67
N ILE A 98 -5.51 8.39 -12.71
CA ILE A 98 -6.67 9.29 -12.55
C ILE A 98 -7.75 8.67 -11.65
N THR A 99 -7.91 7.35 -11.73
CA THR A 99 -8.83 6.57 -10.89
C THR A 99 -8.41 6.62 -9.43
N TRP A 100 -7.12 6.71 -9.14
CA TRP A 100 -6.64 6.93 -7.78
C TRP A 100 -6.97 8.34 -7.24
N ARG A 101 -7.00 9.38 -8.09
CA ARG A 101 -7.52 10.69 -7.65
C ARG A 101 -9.00 10.62 -7.27
N ALA A 102 -9.80 9.87 -8.04
CA ALA A 102 -11.20 9.62 -7.69
C ALA A 102 -11.31 8.86 -6.35
N LYS A 103 -10.46 7.85 -6.13
CA LYS A 103 -10.34 7.19 -4.82
C LYS A 103 -10.02 8.17 -3.71
N ARG A 104 -9.08 9.08 -3.91
CA ARG A 104 -8.70 10.06 -2.89
C ARG A 104 -9.86 10.98 -2.51
N VAL A 105 -10.64 11.43 -3.50
CA VAL A 105 -11.86 12.23 -3.27
C VAL A 105 -12.90 11.41 -2.52
N PHE A 106 -13.13 10.16 -2.91
CA PHE A 106 -14.03 9.24 -2.22
C PHE A 106 -13.60 9.05 -0.75
N ASP A 107 -12.33 8.74 -0.50
CA ASP A 107 -11.78 8.54 0.84
C ASP A 107 -11.98 9.80 1.71
N PHE A 108 -11.74 10.99 1.15
CA PHE A 108 -11.95 12.26 1.85
C PHE A 108 -13.42 12.48 2.22
N LEU A 109 -14.34 12.31 1.26
CA LEU A 109 -15.78 12.52 1.48
C LEU A 109 -16.35 11.50 2.49
N ALA A 110 -16.04 10.22 2.30
CA ALA A 110 -16.52 9.16 3.17
C ALA A 110 -15.91 9.25 4.58
N ALA A 111 -14.62 9.59 4.72
CA ALA A 111 -14.00 9.79 6.04
C ALA A 111 -14.57 11.03 6.75
N THR A 112 -14.80 12.14 6.02
CA THR A 112 -15.41 13.35 6.59
C THR A 112 -16.82 13.07 7.06
N PHE A 113 -17.64 12.40 6.23
CA PHE A 113 -19.00 12.00 6.59
C PHE A 113 -19.02 11.09 7.82
N ALA A 114 -18.17 10.04 7.83
CA ALA A 114 -18.06 9.13 8.97
C ALA A 114 -17.60 9.86 10.24
N LEU A 115 -16.66 10.80 10.14
CA LEU A 115 -16.16 11.56 11.28
C LEU A 115 -17.24 12.49 11.85
N VAL A 116 -18.03 13.16 11.01
CA VAL A 116 -19.15 14.01 11.44
C VAL A 116 -20.20 13.17 12.16
N LEU A 117 -20.61 12.04 11.57
CA LEU A 117 -21.58 11.13 12.20
C LEU A 117 -21.06 10.53 13.52
N ALA A 118 -19.79 10.16 13.57
CA ALA A 118 -19.17 9.58 14.76
C ALA A 118 -18.82 10.64 15.83
N SER A 119 -18.87 11.94 15.51
CA SER A 119 -18.41 13.00 16.40
C SER A 119 -19.04 13.01 17.81
N PRO A 120 -20.34 12.70 18.01
CA PRO A 120 -20.91 12.63 19.36
C PRO A 120 -20.32 11.47 20.17
N ILE A 121 -20.11 10.32 19.53
CA ILE A 121 -19.50 9.13 20.14
C ILE A 121 -18.03 9.42 20.46
N LEU A 122 -17.30 10.05 19.55
CA LEU A 122 -15.92 10.46 19.77
C LEU A 122 -15.77 11.43 20.93
N ALA A 123 -16.71 12.37 21.10
CA ALA A 123 -16.72 13.29 22.24
C ALA A 123 -16.92 12.53 23.56
N PHE A 124 -17.84 11.56 23.60
CA PHE A 124 -18.04 10.72 24.78
C PHE A 124 -16.82 9.85 25.08
N CYS A 125 -16.22 9.22 24.06
CA CYS A 125 -14.98 8.46 24.20
C CYS A 125 -13.84 9.34 24.72
N ALA A 126 -13.70 10.56 24.20
CA ALA A 126 -12.69 11.51 24.63
C ALA A 126 -12.86 11.90 26.11
N LEU A 127 -14.10 12.14 26.54
CA LEU A 127 -14.42 12.42 27.95
C LEU A 127 -14.12 11.21 28.83
N ALA A 128 -14.54 10.00 28.45
CA ALA A 128 -14.29 8.78 29.21
C ALA A 128 -12.77 8.51 29.39
N VAL A 129 -11.99 8.67 28.32
CA VAL A 129 -10.52 8.54 28.37
C VAL A 129 -9.88 9.61 29.25
N ARG A 130 -10.41 10.85 29.21
CA ARG A 130 -9.92 11.96 30.03
C ARG A 130 -10.18 11.72 31.51
N LEU A 131 -11.37 11.22 31.85
CA LEU A 131 -11.78 10.95 33.23
C LEU A 131 -11.02 9.77 33.84
N GLU A 132 -10.81 8.69 33.08
CA GLU A 132 -10.11 7.50 33.59
C GLU A 132 -8.59 7.64 33.61
N GLY A 133 -8.01 8.25 32.56
CA GLY A 133 -6.55 8.24 32.33
C GLY A 133 -5.86 9.60 32.45
N GLY A 134 -6.60 10.68 32.72
CA GLY A 134 -6.04 12.04 32.83
C GLY A 134 -5.75 12.71 31.48
N PRO A 135 -4.89 13.75 31.40
CA PRO A 135 -4.61 14.47 30.16
C PRO A 135 -3.94 13.61 29.09
N GLY A 136 -4.06 13.97 27.81
CA GLY A 136 -3.49 13.20 26.70
C GLY A 136 -4.44 12.15 26.12
N VAL A 137 -5.63 12.59 25.68
CA VAL A 137 -6.69 11.71 25.14
C VAL A 137 -6.28 11.02 23.85
N ILE A 138 -5.56 11.73 22.97
CA ILE A 138 -5.08 11.20 21.69
C ILE A 138 -3.65 10.69 21.84
N PHE A 139 -3.48 9.41 21.56
CA PHE A 139 -2.19 8.76 21.41
C PHE A 139 -1.71 8.87 19.96
N ARG A 140 -0.41 9.10 19.80
CA ARG A 140 0.24 9.24 18.49
C ARG A 140 1.35 8.22 18.37
N GLN A 141 1.43 7.52 17.24
CA GLN A 141 2.50 6.56 17.00
C GLN A 141 3.04 6.65 15.57
N GLU A 142 4.35 6.59 15.43
CA GLU A 142 4.96 6.57 14.10
C GLU A 142 4.62 5.27 13.36
N ARG A 143 4.34 5.41 12.08
CA ARG A 143 3.96 4.35 11.15
C ARG A 143 4.56 4.58 9.79
N VAL A 144 4.73 3.51 9.03
CA VAL A 144 5.19 3.55 7.64
C VAL A 144 3.98 3.46 6.70
N GLY A 145 3.94 4.35 5.72
CA GLY A 145 2.90 4.44 4.70
C GLY A 145 3.46 4.37 3.29
N LEU A 146 2.87 5.17 2.39
CA LEU A 146 3.23 5.23 0.98
C LEU A 146 4.74 5.49 0.78
N ASP A 147 5.36 4.71 -0.11
CA ASP A 147 6.78 4.77 -0.48
C ASP A 147 7.73 4.70 0.73
N GLY A 148 7.31 4.02 1.80
CA GLY A 148 8.10 3.90 3.02
C GLY A 148 8.14 5.16 3.88
N ARG A 149 7.35 6.20 3.54
CA ARG A 149 7.31 7.46 4.29
C ARG A 149 6.68 7.26 5.65
N ARG A 150 7.24 7.93 6.65
CA ARG A 150 6.75 7.87 8.02
C ARG A 150 5.64 8.90 8.25
N PHE A 151 4.62 8.53 9.03
CA PHE A 151 3.54 9.41 9.43
C PHE A 151 3.05 9.05 10.86
N MET A 152 2.35 9.99 11.50
CA MET A 152 1.82 9.79 12.84
C MET A 152 0.37 9.32 12.77
N ILE A 153 0.12 8.08 13.20
CA ILE A 153 -1.24 7.55 13.36
C ILE A 153 -1.89 8.11 14.63
N LEU A 154 -3.16 8.45 14.57
CA LEU A 154 -3.94 8.96 15.70
C LEU A 154 -4.86 7.88 16.25
N LYS A 155 -4.84 7.66 17.56
CA LYS A 155 -5.79 6.75 18.25
C LYS A 155 -6.22 7.35 19.57
N PHE A 156 -7.32 6.87 20.15
CA PHE A 156 -7.56 7.12 21.57
C PHE A 156 -6.55 6.36 22.41
N ARG A 157 -6.08 7.02 23.48
CA ARG A 157 -5.23 6.37 24.46
C ARG A 157 -6.04 5.31 25.20
N SER A 158 -5.68 4.05 25.02
CA SER A 158 -6.30 2.92 25.73
C SER A 158 -5.51 2.49 26.98
N LEU A 159 -4.21 2.78 27.04
CA LEU A 159 -3.34 2.42 28.15
C LEU A 159 -3.13 3.62 29.09
N ARG A 160 -3.11 3.37 30.40
CA ARG A 160 -2.68 4.39 31.35
C ARG A 160 -1.21 4.74 31.10
N PRO A 161 -0.84 6.04 31.10
CA PRO A 161 0.54 6.44 30.82
C PRO A 161 1.47 5.90 31.91
N ALA A 162 2.47 5.11 31.53
CA ALA A 162 3.55 4.68 32.42
C ALA A 162 4.87 5.41 32.12
N ASN A 163 5.21 5.64 30.84
CA ASN A 163 6.26 6.53 30.30
C ASN A 163 6.29 6.43 28.76
N GLU A 164 6.86 7.41 28.04
CA GLU A 164 6.93 7.44 26.56
C GLU A 164 7.75 6.28 25.95
N ALA A 165 8.76 5.78 26.66
CA ALA A 165 9.67 4.75 26.17
C ALA A 165 9.04 3.35 26.06
N GLU A 166 8.15 2.97 26.98
CA GLU A 166 7.57 1.61 27.04
C GLU A 166 6.48 1.34 25.98
N SER A 167 5.93 2.39 25.36
CA SER A 167 4.92 2.28 24.30
C SER A 167 5.46 1.61 23.01
N SER A 168 6.77 1.39 22.93
CA SER A 168 7.49 1.01 21.73
C SER A 168 7.90 -0.47 21.67
N GLN A 169 7.61 -1.32 22.66
CA GLN A 169 8.21 -2.67 22.66
C GLN A 169 7.23 -3.83 22.45
N CYS A 170 5.94 -3.69 22.73
CA CYS A 170 5.01 -4.83 22.65
C CYS A 170 4.24 -4.89 21.33
N TRP A 171 4.33 -6.04 20.64
CA TRP A 171 3.55 -6.38 19.44
C TRP A 171 2.07 -6.67 19.77
N ASN A 172 1.82 -7.34 20.90
CA ASN A 172 0.49 -7.69 21.36
C ASN A 172 0.29 -7.28 22.83
N ILE A 173 -0.75 -6.50 23.11
CA ILE A 173 -1.02 -5.88 24.41
C ILE A 173 -2.42 -6.34 24.87
N GLY A 174 -2.77 -7.61 24.64
CA GLY A 174 -4.08 -8.16 25.01
C GLY A 174 -4.35 -8.06 26.51
N ASP A 175 -3.32 -8.36 27.32
CA ASP A 175 -3.38 -8.47 28.78
C ASP A 175 -2.40 -7.55 29.51
N ASP A 176 -2.26 -6.30 29.04
CA ASP A 176 -1.43 -5.34 29.78
C ASP A 176 -2.18 -4.85 31.04
N PRO A 177 -1.58 -4.98 32.24
CA PRO A 177 -2.20 -4.56 33.50
C PRO A 177 -2.54 -3.06 33.55
N ARG A 178 -1.99 -2.25 32.63
CA ARG A 178 -2.30 -0.81 32.47
C ARG A 178 -3.58 -0.54 31.67
N LEU A 179 -4.26 -1.59 31.20
CA LEU A 179 -5.50 -1.48 30.43
C LEU A 179 -6.72 -1.34 31.36
N GLY A 180 -7.21 -0.10 31.49
CA GLY A 180 -8.43 0.22 32.23
C GLY A 180 -9.72 -0.26 31.53
N PRO A 181 -10.87 -0.30 32.23
CA PRO A 181 -12.15 -0.69 31.65
C PRO A 181 -12.55 0.16 30.43
N VAL A 182 -12.29 1.47 30.42
CA VAL A 182 -12.56 2.30 29.23
C VAL A 182 -11.68 1.85 28.07
N GLY A 183 -10.38 1.63 28.31
CA GLY A 183 -9.46 1.09 27.32
C GLY A 183 -9.89 -0.25 26.73
N LYS A 184 -10.42 -1.17 27.55
CA LYS A 184 -10.97 -2.46 27.12
C LYS A 184 -12.16 -2.30 26.18
N ILE A 185 -13.11 -1.44 26.54
CA ILE A 185 -14.29 -1.17 25.72
C ILE A 185 -13.89 -0.55 24.38
N LEU A 186 -13.01 0.46 24.40
CA LEU A 186 -12.55 1.13 23.18
C LEU A 186 -11.88 0.16 22.21
N ARG A 187 -11.01 -0.74 22.70
CA ARG A 187 -10.33 -1.73 21.87
C ARG A 187 -11.27 -2.81 21.32
N ARG A 188 -12.20 -3.30 22.13
CA ARG A 188 -13.20 -4.31 21.72
C ARG A 188 -14.14 -3.77 20.65
N SER A 189 -14.59 -2.53 20.83
CA SER A 189 -15.47 -1.84 19.88
C SER A 189 -14.74 -1.20 18.70
N SER A 190 -13.40 -1.26 18.68
CA SER A 190 -12.54 -0.57 17.69
C SER A 190 -12.73 0.96 17.63
N LEU A 191 -13.39 1.55 18.65
CA LEU A 191 -13.58 2.99 18.76
C LEU A 191 -12.24 3.71 19.00
N ASP A 192 -11.22 3.01 19.50
CA ASP A 192 -9.86 3.54 19.66
C ASP A 192 -9.23 3.96 18.32
N GLU A 193 -9.64 3.33 17.21
CA GLU A 193 -9.08 3.57 15.88
C GLU A 193 -9.80 4.65 15.07
N LEU A 194 -10.99 5.11 15.49
CA LEU A 194 -11.75 6.13 14.76
C LEU A 194 -11.03 7.48 14.59
N PRO A 195 -10.16 7.97 15.50
CA PRO A 195 -9.37 9.17 15.24
C PRO A 195 -8.49 9.10 13.99
N GLN A 196 -8.20 7.90 13.47
CA GLN A 196 -7.47 7.70 12.20
C GLN A 196 -8.26 8.21 10.99
N LEU A 197 -9.58 8.42 11.08
CA LEU A 197 -10.33 9.09 10.02
C LEU A 197 -9.76 10.49 9.72
N TRP A 198 -9.18 11.16 10.72
CA TRP A 198 -8.45 12.41 10.51
C TRP A 198 -7.16 12.22 9.69
N ASN A 199 -6.43 11.11 9.89
CA ASN A 199 -5.29 10.76 9.04
C ASN A 199 -5.72 10.54 7.58
N VAL A 200 -6.89 9.94 7.37
CA VAL A 200 -7.47 9.81 6.04
C VAL A 200 -7.81 11.17 5.46
N ILE A 201 -8.45 12.08 6.19
CA ILE A 201 -8.78 13.43 5.70
C ILE A 201 -7.51 14.22 5.35
N ARG A 202 -6.46 14.16 6.18
CA ARG A 202 -5.17 14.84 5.92
C ARG A 202 -4.38 14.27 4.74
N GLY A 203 -4.67 13.02 4.34
CA GLY A 203 -3.99 12.35 3.23
C GLY A 203 -2.80 11.50 3.63
N ASP A 204 -2.59 11.29 4.94
CA ASP A 204 -1.59 10.34 5.43
C ASP A 204 -1.98 8.89 5.11
N MET A 205 -3.30 8.63 5.10
CA MET A 205 -3.89 7.30 4.94
C MET A 205 -5.05 7.32 3.93
N SER A 206 -5.46 6.11 3.54
CA SER A 206 -6.66 5.79 2.79
C SER A 206 -7.67 5.07 3.71
N LEU A 207 -8.96 5.08 3.36
CA LEU A 207 -9.93 4.23 4.07
C LEU A 207 -9.59 2.75 3.89
N VAL A 208 -9.23 2.37 2.67
CA VAL A 208 -8.89 1.00 2.30
C VAL A 208 -7.45 0.92 1.77
N GLY A 209 -6.66 0.02 2.34
CA GLY A 209 -5.26 -0.20 1.98
C GLY A 209 -4.55 -1.13 2.95
N PRO A 210 -3.26 -1.43 2.72
CA PRO A 210 -2.45 -2.23 3.63
C PRO A 210 -2.38 -1.61 5.03
N ARG A 211 -2.51 -2.41 6.08
CA ARG A 211 -2.43 -1.91 7.46
C ARG A 211 -1.06 -1.31 7.76
N PRO A 212 -0.96 -0.06 8.28
CA PRO A 212 0.32 0.56 8.57
C PRO A 212 1.03 -0.11 9.75
N GLU A 213 2.32 -0.41 9.57
CA GLU A 213 3.17 -1.02 10.59
C GLU A 213 4.23 -0.06 11.12
N ARG A 214 4.78 -0.41 12.29
CA ARG A 214 5.81 0.38 12.97
C ARG A 214 7.13 0.28 12.20
N PRO A 215 7.95 1.34 12.15
CA PRO A 215 9.23 1.32 11.43
C PRO A 215 10.12 0.12 11.77
N VAL A 216 10.28 -0.18 13.07
CA VAL A 216 11.08 -1.32 13.55
C VAL A 216 10.61 -2.65 12.94
N PHE A 217 9.30 -2.87 12.89
CA PHE A 217 8.74 -4.10 12.31
C PHE A 217 8.82 -4.11 10.79
N VAL A 218 8.68 -2.95 10.14
CA VAL A 218 8.87 -2.86 8.69
C VAL A 218 10.29 -3.21 8.29
N GLU A 219 11.29 -2.76 9.04
CA GLU A 219 12.69 -3.11 8.83
C GLU A 219 12.91 -4.63 8.98
N GLU A 220 12.41 -5.21 10.07
CA GLU A 220 12.47 -6.66 10.33
C GLU A 220 11.80 -7.48 9.20
N PHE A 221 10.58 -7.12 8.80
CA PHE A 221 9.84 -7.86 7.78
C PHE A 221 10.38 -7.67 6.39
N THR A 222 10.92 -6.50 6.07
CA THR A 222 11.57 -6.28 4.78
C THR A 222 12.83 -7.15 4.66
N ALA A 223 13.58 -7.33 5.76
CA ALA A 223 14.73 -8.22 5.78
C ALA A 223 14.33 -9.71 5.66
N ARG A 224 13.22 -10.11 6.28
CA ARG A 224 12.78 -11.51 6.31
C ARG A 224 11.96 -11.94 5.08
N PHE A 225 11.17 -11.05 4.50
CA PHE A 225 10.19 -11.36 3.46
C PHE A 225 10.39 -10.44 2.24
N PRO A 226 11.01 -10.91 1.15
CA PRO A 226 11.36 -10.07 -0.01
C PRO A 226 10.17 -9.30 -0.62
N ARG A 227 8.96 -9.86 -0.57
CA ARG A 227 7.74 -9.23 -1.13
C ARG A 227 7.01 -8.28 -0.16
N TYR A 228 7.49 -8.13 1.07
CA TYR A 228 6.83 -7.29 2.07
C TYR A 228 6.85 -5.80 1.67
N VAL A 229 7.99 -5.31 1.20
CA VAL A 229 8.17 -3.88 0.83
C VAL A 229 7.16 -3.42 -0.23
N ALA A 230 6.70 -4.33 -1.08
CA ALA A 230 5.77 -4.05 -2.17
C ALA A 230 4.39 -3.56 -1.68
N ARG A 231 4.04 -3.79 -0.41
CA ARG A 231 2.79 -3.27 0.17
C ARG A 231 2.79 -1.74 0.31
N HIS A 232 3.96 -1.10 0.37
CA HIS A 232 4.07 0.36 0.53
C HIS A 232 3.88 1.13 -0.79
N ARG A 233 3.51 0.48 -1.90
CA ARG A 233 3.25 1.12 -3.21
C ARG A 233 1.94 1.93 -3.25
N VAL A 234 1.11 1.81 -2.21
CA VAL A 234 -0.12 2.58 -2.03
C VAL A 234 -0.19 3.11 -0.59
N PRO A 235 -1.00 4.16 -0.32
CA PRO A 235 -1.27 4.62 1.04
C PRO A 235 -1.75 3.49 1.94
N ALA A 236 -1.30 3.55 3.18
CA ALA A 236 -1.79 2.65 4.21
C ALA A 236 -3.28 2.85 4.47
N GLY A 237 -3.97 1.77 4.83
CA GLY A 237 -5.41 1.73 5.05
C GLY A 237 -5.82 1.71 6.51
N LEU A 238 -6.99 2.28 6.82
CA LEU A 238 -7.69 2.03 8.07
C LEU A 238 -8.16 0.56 8.15
N THR A 239 -8.75 0.09 7.05
CA THR A 239 -9.06 -1.32 6.78
C THR A 239 -8.38 -1.79 5.50
N GLY A 240 -8.40 -3.09 5.23
CA GLY A 240 -7.70 -3.68 4.10
C GLY A 240 -8.15 -5.10 3.80
N TRP A 241 -7.73 -5.60 2.63
CA TRP A 241 -8.09 -6.93 2.16
C TRP A 241 -7.62 -8.05 3.08
N ALA A 242 -6.37 -7.97 3.57
CA ALA A 242 -5.85 -8.91 4.56
C ALA A 242 -6.70 -8.89 5.85
N GLN A 243 -7.05 -7.71 6.36
CA GLN A 243 -7.85 -7.55 7.58
C GLN A 243 -9.23 -8.21 7.47
N VAL A 244 -9.97 -7.97 6.37
CA VAL A 244 -11.31 -8.57 6.20
C VAL A 244 -11.28 -10.08 5.95
N HIS A 245 -10.12 -10.65 5.60
CA HIS A 245 -9.91 -12.11 5.49
C HIS A 245 -9.31 -12.71 6.77
N GLY A 246 -9.29 -11.97 7.89
CA GLY A 246 -8.82 -12.49 9.17
C GLY A 246 -7.31 -12.52 9.33
N LEU A 247 -6.54 -12.02 8.35
CA LEU A 247 -5.09 -11.94 8.42
C LEU A 247 -4.69 -10.68 9.23
N ARG A 248 -4.81 -10.80 10.55
CA ARG A 248 -4.56 -9.74 11.54
C ARG A 248 -3.88 -10.32 12.79
N GLY A 249 -3.18 -9.47 13.54
CA GLY A 249 -2.49 -9.89 14.77
C GLY A 249 -1.31 -10.82 14.45
N ASP A 250 -1.32 -12.00 15.09
CA ASP A 250 -0.21 -12.96 15.07
C ASP A 250 -0.24 -13.93 13.87
N THR A 251 -1.11 -13.69 12.88
CA THR A 251 -1.09 -14.43 11.61
C THR A 251 0.19 -14.18 10.82
N ASP A 252 0.57 -15.14 9.97
CA ASP A 252 1.78 -15.07 9.16
C ASP A 252 1.89 -13.77 8.34
N ILE A 253 3.03 -13.10 8.47
CA ILE A 253 3.32 -11.82 7.81
C ILE A 253 3.49 -11.98 6.30
N SER A 254 3.98 -13.13 5.83
CA SER A 254 4.07 -13.47 4.42
C SER A 254 2.69 -13.51 3.78
N ASP A 255 1.72 -14.17 4.42
CA ASP A 255 0.35 -14.27 3.92
C ASP A 255 -0.35 -12.91 3.92
N ARG A 256 -0.17 -12.13 4.99
CA ARG A 256 -0.65 -10.74 5.07
C ARG A 256 -0.10 -9.91 3.92
N ALA A 257 1.20 -9.98 3.66
CA ALA A 257 1.83 -9.28 2.55
C ALA A 257 1.32 -9.77 1.19
N ALA A 258 1.07 -11.07 1.03
CA ALA A 258 0.52 -11.63 -0.20
C ALA A 258 -0.89 -11.08 -0.49
N PHE A 259 -1.76 -11.05 0.53
CA PHE A 259 -3.13 -10.51 0.40
C PHE A 259 -3.14 -9.00 0.15
N ASP A 260 -2.28 -8.24 0.84
CA ASP A 260 -2.13 -6.81 0.60
C ASP A 260 -1.65 -6.54 -0.84
N ASN A 261 -0.66 -7.30 -1.32
CA ASN A 261 -0.17 -7.18 -2.69
C ASN A 261 -1.25 -7.57 -3.72
N TYR A 262 -2.02 -8.63 -3.47
CA TYR A 262 -3.14 -9.02 -4.33
C TYR A 262 -4.17 -7.90 -4.45
N TYR A 263 -4.50 -7.23 -3.34
CA TYR A 263 -5.40 -6.07 -3.35
C TYR A 263 -4.83 -4.92 -4.18
N ILE A 264 -3.55 -4.61 -4.03
CA ILE A 264 -2.90 -3.53 -4.80
C ILE A 264 -2.92 -3.84 -6.30
N GLU A 265 -2.66 -5.09 -6.67
CA GLU A 265 -2.59 -5.56 -8.07
C GLU A 265 -3.98 -5.64 -8.73
N ASN A 266 -5.02 -5.93 -7.95
CA ASN A 266 -6.40 -6.09 -8.43
C ASN A 266 -7.32 -4.95 -7.96
N TRP A 267 -6.74 -3.79 -7.65
CA TRP A 267 -7.46 -2.69 -7.05
C TRP A 267 -8.58 -2.19 -7.97
N SER A 268 -9.74 -1.93 -7.37
CA SER A 268 -10.84 -1.19 -7.99
C SER A 268 -11.63 -0.47 -6.89
N LEU A 269 -12.30 0.63 -7.25
CA LEU A 269 -13.21 1.32 -6.33
C LEU A 269 -14.30 0.39 -5.78
N TRP A 270 -14.77 -0.55 -6.59
CA TRP A 270 -15.75 -1.54 -6.14
C TRP A 270 -15.19 -2.52 -5.11
N ALA A 271 -13.92 -2.91 -5.24
CA ALA A 271 -13.25 -3.70 -4.21
C ALA A 271 -13.17 -2.93 -2.88
N ASP A 272 -12.90 -1.61 -2.91
CA ASP A 272 -12.90 -0.77 -1.71
C ASP A 272 -14.28 -0.76 -1.04
N VAL A 273 -15.36 -0.55 -1.80
CA VAL A 273 -16.73 -0.58 -1.26
C VAL A 273 -17.03 -1.93 -0.60
N LYS A 274 -16.67 -3.05 -1.25
CA LYS A 274 -16.83 -4.40 -0.66
C LYS A 274 -16.06 -4.55 0.66
N ILE A 275 -14.81 -4.07 0.72
CA ILE A 275 -13.99 -4.15 1.92
C ILE A 275 -14.60 -3.31 3.05
N LEU A 276 -15.08 -2.10 2.74
CA LEU A 276 -15.74 -1.23 3.73
C LEU A 276 -17.01 -1.87 4.28
N LEU A 277 -17.87 -2.45 3.43
CA LEU A 277 -19.09 -3.13 3.86
C LEU A 277 -18.77 -4.35 4.73
N ARG A 278 -17.77 -5.16 4.37
CA ARG A 278 -17.31 -6.29 5.19
C ARG A 278 -16.77 -5.81 6.54
N THR A 279 -16.02 -4.72 6.55
CA THR A 279 -15.47 -4.13 7.78
C THR A 279 -16.59 -3.64 8.69
N ALA A 280 -17.58 -2.93 8.16
CA ALA A 280 -18.74 -2.48 8.93
C ALA A 280 -19.50 -3.67 9.55
N GLY A 281 -19.70 -4.74 8.79
CA GLY A 281 -20.30 -5.98 9.30
C GLY A 281 -19.50 -6.62 10.44
N GLN A 282 -18.17 -6.69 10.32
CA GLN A 282 -17.29 -7.24 11.37
C GLN A 282 -17.30 -6.40 12.66
N VAL A 283 -17.38 -5.06 12.54
CA VAL A 283 -17.46 -4.15 13.69
C VAL A 283 -18.81 -4.28 14.39
N VAL A 284 -19.92 -4.29 13.64
CA VAL A 284 -21.28 -4.45 14.20
C VAL A 284 -21.47 -5.83 14.83
N GLY A 285 -20.92 -6.88 14.22
CA GLY A 285 -20.98 -8.25 14.74
C GLY A 285 -20.06 -8.53 15.93
N GLY A 286 -19.35 -7.54 16.47
CA GLY A 286 -18.44 -7.72 17.61
C GLY A 286 -17.19 -8.54 17.32
N GLN A 287 -16.90 -8.85 16.06
CA GLN A 287 -15.68 -9.56 15.62
C GLN A 287 -14.49 -8.60 15.44
N GLY A 288 -14.63 -7.33 15.85
CA GLY A 288 -13.67 -6.24 15.68
C GLY A 288 -12.28 -6.51 16.27
N ARG A 289 -12.13 -7.45 17.21
CA ARG A 289 -10.85 -7.93 17.73
C ARG A 289 -11.01 -9.23 18.47
#